data_AF-A0A8K0TC70-F1
#
_entry.id   AF-A0A8K0TC70-F1
#
_cell.length_a   1.000
_cell.length_b   1.000
_cell.length_c   1.000
_cell.angle_alpha   90.00
_cell.angle_beta   90.00
_cell.angle_gamma   90.00
#
_symmetry.space_group_name_H-M   'P 1'
#
loop_
_entity.id
_entity.type
_entity.pdbx_description
1 polymer ?
#
loop_
_entity_poly.entity_id
_entity_poly.type
_entity_poly.pdbx_seq_one_letter_code
_entity_poly.pdbx_strand_id
1 'polypeptide(L)'
;MSLSSPLRVMRAIPRSRQALLPTTSRSIAVLPAASRRAFHAAPTLLRSRSQNNSKEHRPADLASLDVLASAPVPSTNIDATLPRGFMFNSGLSILDGAGALLVGGEAFEWKPWLLNGPEDDPKNLRIVNSKGQIELPAEAFSLLSLVWPRPDLFVIGVGRLNRPLSPETRRHISALGMRVEVLDTRNACSHYNLLTTERGVEEVGAALIPIGWVEGKGAVE
;
A
#
# COMPACT_ATOMS: atom_id res chain seq x y z
N MET A 1 -28.66 26.24 43.11
CA MET A 1 -27.20 26.52 43.15
C MET A 1 -26.59 25.90 41.91
N SER A 2 -26.17 26.76 41.00
CA SER A 2 -25.71 26.44 39.64
C SER A 2 -24.23 26.03 39.67
N LEU A 3 -23.87 24.94 38.99
CA LEU A 3 -22.46 24.58 38.75
C LEU A 3 -22.22 24.53 37.24
N SER A 4 -21.44 25.52 36.81
CA SER A 4 -21.11 25.90 35.45
C SER A 4 -20.03 25.00 34.86
N SER A 5 -20.23 24.57 33.62
CA SER A 5 -19.23 23.91 32.78
C SER A 5 -18.21 24.92 32.23
N PRO A 6 -16.89 24.66 32.26
CA PRO A 6 -15.94 25.50 31.53
C PRO A 6 -15.82 25.06 30.07
N LEU A 7 -16.13 26.00 29.17
CA LEU A 7 -15.89 25.96 27.73
C LEU A 7 -14.39 25.80 27.43
N ARG A 8 -14.01 24.72 26.75
CA ARG A 8 -12.64 24.50 26.26
C ARG A 8 -12.46 25.20 24.92
N VAL A 9 -11.84 26.37 24.97
CA VAL A 9 -11.46 27.17 23.80
C VAL A 9 -10.40 26.42 22.98
N MET A 10 -10.72 26.07 21.73
CA MET A 10 -9.76 25.58 20.74
C MET A 10 -8.88 26.74 20.27
N ARG A 11 -7.56 26.64 20.50
CA ARG A 11 -6.58 27.61 20.04
C ARG A 11 -5.85 27.01 18.83
N ALA A 12 -6.06 27.61 17.65
CA ALA A 12 -5.36 27.23 16.43
C ALA A 12 -3.87 27.60 16.54
N ILE A 13 -2.98 26.64 16.25
CA ILE A 13 -1.54 26.84 16.20
C ILE A 13 -1.15 27.21 14.76
N PRO A 14 -0.48 28.35 14.51
CA PRO A 14 -0.04 28.71 13.17
C PRO A 14 1.12 27.81 12.73
N ARG A 15 0.96 27.15 11.57
CA ARG A 15 2.03 26.41 10.86
C ARG A 15 3.13 27.40 10.46
N SER A 16 4.31 27.29 11.08
CA SER A 16 5.50 27.99 10.63
C SER A 16 6.02 27.34 9.34
N ARG A 17 5.99 28.10 8.23
CA ARG A 17 6.72 27.77 7.00
C ARG A 17 8.20 28.06 7.23
N GLN A 18 9.01 27.03 7.47
CA GLN A 18 10.46 27.16 7.40
C GLN A 18 10.87 27.20 5.93
N ALA A 19 11.42 28.34 5.49
CA ALA A 19 12.07 28.50 4.20
C ALA A 19 13.51 27.98 4.32
N LEU A 20 13.84 26.95 3.55
CA LEU A 20 15.20 26.41 3.46
C LEU A 20 15.97 27.19 2.39
N LEU A 21 16.99 27.94 2.82
CA LEU A 21 18.00 28.55 1.95
C LEU A 21 19.06 27.48 1.61
N PRO A 22 19.42 27.26 0.34
CA PRO A 22 20.52 26.36 0.00
C PRO A 22 21.87 27.06 0.16
N THR A 23 22.67 26.56 1.09
CA THR A 23 24.07 26.94 1.32
C THR A 23 24.96 26.35 0.22
N THR A 24 25.83 27.19 -0.35
CA THR A 24 26.77 26.84 -1.41
C THR A 24 28.02 26.13 -0.84
N SER A 25 28.28 24.90 -1.28
CA SER A 25 29.55 24.22 -1.06
C SER A 25 30.33 24.13 -2.37
N ARG A 26 31.51 24.77 -2.40
CA ARG A 26 32.50 24.68 -3.49
C ARG A 26 33.19 23.32 -3.43
N SER A 27 33.33 22.65 -4.57
CA SER A 27 34.26 21.53 -4.73
C SER A 27 35.04 21.69 -6.04
N ILE A 28 36.36 21.51 -5.92
CA ILE A 28 37.38 21.74 -6.95
C ILE A 28 37.35 20.58 -7.96
N ALA A 29 37.49 20.93 -9.24
CA ALA A 29 37.51 20.01 -10.37
C ALA A 29 38.89 19.36 -10.57
N VAL A 30 38.89 18.07 -10.94
CA VAL A 30 40.02 17.36 -11.57
C VAL A 30 39.46 16.58 -12.76
N LEU A 31 39.99 16.82 -13.96
CA LEU A 31 39.67 16.10 -15.21
C LEU A 31 40.62 14.89 -15.37
N PRO A 32 40.19 13.83 -16.09
CA PRO A 32 40.85 13.60 -17.38
C PRO A 32 39.95 13.09 -18.54
N ALA A 33 40.33 13.58 -19.72
CA ALA A 33 40.34 13.03 -21.08
C ALA A 33 39.33 11.93 -21.52
N ALA A 34 38.42 12.39 -22.38
CA ALA A 34 38.06 11.86 -23.72
C ALA A 34 37.63 10.39 -23.93
N SER A 35 36.34 10.23 -24.25
CA SER A 35 35.93 9.44 -25.43
C SER A 35 34.61 10.00 -25.97
N ARG A 36 34.67 10.68 -27.13
CA ARG A 36 33.51 11.30 -27.78
C ARG A 36 32.76 10.23 -28.59
N ARG A 37 31.61 9.77 -28.09
CA ARG A 37 30.56 9.21 -28.94
C ARG A 37 29.51 10.30 -29.19
N ALA A 38 29.39 10.69 -30.45
CA ALA A 38 28.45 11.71 -30.89
C ALA A 38 27.02 11.14 -30.86
N PHE A 39 26.24 11.55 -29.86
CA PHE A 39 24.79 11.44 -29.92
C PHE A 39 24.25 12.71 -30.57
N HIS A 40 23.33 12.55 -31.52
CA HIS A 40 22.68 13.64 -32.25
C HIS A 40 21.91 14.56 -31.27
N ALA A 41 22.55 15.64 -30.84
CA ALA A 41 21.88 16.74 -30.15
C ALA A 41 21.46 17.77 -31.20
N ALA A 42 20.15 17.92 -31.40
CA ALA A 42 19.60 19.02 -32.19
C ALA A 42 19.95 20.37 -31.52
N PRO A 43 20.29 21.42 -32.29
CA PRO A 43 20.67 22.69 -31.71
C PRO A 43 19.48 23.37 -31.02
N THR A 44 19.65 23.71 -29.75
CA THR A 44 18.75 24.60 -29.00
C THR A 44 18.94 26.03 -29.52
N LEU A 45 18.06 26.46 -30.42
CA LEU A 45 17.96 27.86 -30.81
C LEU A 45 17.42 28.67 -29.62
N LEU A 46 18.21 29.65 -29.17
CA LEU A 46 17.78 30.75 -28.30
C LEU A 46 16.71 31.55 -29.04
N ARG A 47 15.44 31.21 -28.77
CA ARG A 47 14.30 31.92 -29.34
C ARG A 47 14.07 33.20 -28.54
N SER A 48 14.20 34.32 -29.24
CA SER A 48 13.87 35.66 -28.78
C SER A 48 12.43 35.73 -28.25
N ARG A 49 12.26 36.53 -27.20
CA ARG A 49 10.99 36.86 -26.58
C ARG A 49 10.07 37.53 -27.61
N SER A 50 9.13 36.75 -28.14
CA SER A 50 7.95 37.23 -28.85
C SER A 50 6.75 36.81 -28.00
N GLN A 51 6.02 37.79 -27.47
CA GLN A 51 4.70 37.57 -26.90
C GLN A 51 3.78 37.12 -28.04
N ASN A 52 3.70 35.82 -28.25
CA ASN A 52 2.67 35.22 -29.07
C ASN A 52 1.93 34.23 -28.17
N ASN A 53 0.60 34.39 -28.15
CA ASN A 53 -0.37 33.70 -27.33
C ASN A 53 -0.35 32.18 -27.62
N SER A 54 0.64 31.45 -27.10
CA SER A 54 0.67 30.00 -27.18
C SER A 54 -0.29 29.46 -26.15
N LYS A 55 -1.36 28.81 -26.63
CA LYS A 55 -2.17 27.89 -25.83
C LYS A 55 -1.22 26.98 -25.07
N GLU A 56 -1.04 27.28 -23.79
CA GLU A 56 -0.29 26.48 -22.85
C GLU A 56 -0.91 25.09 -22.90
N HIS A 57 -0.14 24.09 -23.33
CA HIS A 57 -0.52 22.70 -23.15
C HIS A 57 -0.64 22.51 -21.64
N ARG A 58 -1.88 22.63 -21.13
CA ARG A 58 -2.20 22.24 -19.77
C ARG A 58 -1.57 20.85 -19.58
N PRO A 59 -0.80 20.63 -18.51
CA PRO A 59 -0.37 19.27 -18.18
C PRO A 59 -1.63 18.40 -18.25
N ALA A 60 -1.58 17.33 -19.04
CA ALA A 60 -2.72 16.47 -19.25
C ALA A 60 -3.32 16.12 -17.89
N ASP A 61 -4.57 16.52 -17.67
CA ASP A 61 -5.26 16.27 -16.42
C ASP A 61 -5.44 14.75 -16.33
N LEU A 62 -4.66 14.07 -15.49
CA LEU A 62 -4.69 12.60 -15.41
C LEU A 62 -6.07 12.07 -15.06
N ALA A 63 -6.91 12.88 -14.38
CA ALA A 63 -8.29 12.54 -14.08
C ALA A 63 -9.15 12.41 -15.35
N SER A 64 -8.79 13.11 -16.43
CA SER A 64 -9.50 13.04 -17.72
C SER A 64 -9.17 11.79 -18.56
N LEU A 65 -8.19 10.99 -18.11
CA LEU A 65 -7.81 9.72 -18.74
C LEU A 65 -8.30 8.50 -17.95
N ASP A 66 -9.07 8.71 -16.87
CA ASP A 66 -9.64 7.61 -16.10
C ASP A 66 -10.83 7.01 -16.85
N VAL A 67 -10.52 6.05 -17.72
CA VAL A 67 -11.51 5.29 -18.53
C VAL A 67 -12.48 4.50 -17.63
N LEU A 68 -12.14 4.28 -16.36
CA LEU A 68 -12.95 3.53 -15.40
C LEU A 68 -13.68 4.44 -14.40
N ALA A 69 -13.67 5.76 -14.59
CA ALA A 69 -14.36 6.69 -13.69
C ALA A 69 -15.88 6.43 -13.54
N SER A 70 -16.50 5.71 -14.48
CA SER A 70 -17.90 5.30 -14.41
C SER A 70 -18.14 3.95 -13.75
N ALA A 71 -17.09 3.16 -13.48
CA ALA A 71 -17.22 1.91 -12.76
C ALA A 71 -17.53 2.20 -11.28
N PRO A 72 -18.43 1.44 -10.63
CA PRO A 72 -18.72 1.62 -9.21
C PRO A 72 -17.45 1.33 -8.40
N VAL A 73 -17.00 2.30 -7.62
CA VAL A 73 -15.84 2.13 -6.75
C VAL A 73 -16.17 1.12 -5.65
N PRO A 74 -15.41 0.03 -5.49
CA PRO A 74 -15.63 -0.94 -4.43
C PRO A 74 -15.58 -0.30 -3.03
N SER A 75 -16.47 -0.72 -2.13
CA SER A 75 -16.48 -0.31 -0.71
C SER A 75 -15.28 -0.83 0.11
N THR A 76 -14.53 -1.76 -0.47
CA THR A 76 -13.29 -2.33 0.09
C THR A 76 -12.03 -1.67 -0.43
N ASN A 77 -12.13 -0.59 -1.22
CA ASN A 77 -10.94 0.12 -1.65
C ASN A 77 -10.20 0.68 -0.42
N ILE A 78 -8.90 0.42 -0.35
CA ILE A 78 -8.07 0.83 0.77
C ILE A 78 -7.63 2.27 0.55
N ASP A 79 -8.04 3.17 1.44
CA ASP A 79 -7.68 4.59 1.43
C ASP A 79 -6.33 4.82 2.11
N ALA A 80 -6.08 4.11 3.23
CA ALA A 80 -4.86 4.28 4.00
C ALA A 80 -4.35 2.98 4.62
N THR A 81 -3.03 2.83 4.61
CA THR A 81 -2.30 1.80 5.36
C THR A 81 -1.75 2.43 6.63
N LEU A 82 -2.23 1.97 7.78
CA LEU A 82 -1.78 2.40 9.10
C LEU A 82 -0.76 1.40 9.64
N PRO A 83 0.16 1.81 10.55
CA PRO A 83 1.07 0.87 11.20
C PRO A 83 0.35 -0.33 11.83
N ARG A 84 -0.80 -0.07 12.46
CA ARG A 84 -1.64 -1.06 13.13
C ARG A 84 -2.94 -1.41 12.41
N GLY A 85 -3.07 -1.16 11.11
CA GLY A 85 -4.33 -1.45 10.43
C GLY A 85 -4.53 -0.83 9.06
N PHE A 86 -5.80 -0.72 8.68
CA PHE A 86 -6.25 -0.30 7.35
C PHE A 86 -7.51 0.55 7.46
N MET A 87 -7.62 1.55 6.58
CA MET A 87 -8.85 2.33 6.40
C MET A 87 -9.36 2.15 4.99
N PHE A 88 -10.67 2.03 4.85
CA PHE A 88 -11.37 1.82 3.58
C PHE A 88 -12.19 3.05 3.19
N ASN A 89 -12.44 3.21 1.88
CA ASN A 89 -13.22 4.31 1.33
C ASN A 89 -14.67 4.38 1.82
N SER A 90 -15.22 3.25 2.29
CA SER A 90 -16.53 3.17 2.94
C SER A 90 -16.56 3.84 4.32
N GLY A 91 -15.41 4.26 4.87
CA GLY A 91 -15.27 4.75 6.23
C GLY A 91 -15.07 3.63 7.27
N LEU A 92 -15.12 2.36 6.85
CA LEU A 92 -14.74 1.24 7.70
C LEU A 92 -13.22 1.25 7.96
N SER A 93 -12.82 0.71 9.12
CA SER A 93 -11.41 0.53 9.45
C SER A 93 -11.21 -0.79 10.18
N ILE A 94 -10.05 -1.40 9.92
CA ILE A 94 -9.53 -2.56 10.64
C ILE A 94 -8.35 -2.04 11.44
N LEU A 95 -8.41 -2.17 12.77
CA LEU A 95 -7.45 -1.56 13.70
C LEU A 95 -6.83 -2.62 14.62
N ASP A 96 -6.22 -2.17 15.72
CA ASP A 96 -5.67 -3.02 16.78
C ASP A 96 -4.59 -4.01 16.34
N GLY A 97 -3.94 -3.75 15.19
CA GLY A 97 -2.89 -4.60 14.65
C GLY A 97 -3.42 -5.83 13.91
N ALA A 98 -4.73 -5.91 13.65
CA ALA A 98 -5.29 -6.92 12.78
C ALA A 98 -4.85 -6.71 11.32
N GLY A 99 -4.61 -7.82 10.63
CA GLY A 99 -4.54 -7.83 9.17
C GLY A 99 -5.92 -7.69 8.55
N ALA A 100 -5.96 -7.48 7.24
CA ALA A 100 -7.20 -7.42 6.48
C ALA A 100 -7.28 -8.60 5.52
N LEU A 101 -8.39 -9.34 5.53
CA LEU A 101 -8.75 -10.31 4.51
C LEU A 101 -9.92 -9.74 3.71
N LEU A 102 -9.72 -9.51 2.41
CA LEU A 102 -10.67 -8.88 1.50
C LEU A 102 -11.12 -9.89 0.46
N VAL A 103 -12.42 -10.19 0.42
CA VAL A 103 -13.01 -11.20 -0.48
C VAL A 103 -14.47 -10.83 -0.75
N GLY A 104 -14.91 -10.89 -2.01
CA GLY A 104 -16.33 -10.71 -2.36
C GLY A 104 -16.89 -9.34 -2.01
N GLY A 105 -16.04 -8.30 -2.01
CA GLY A 105 -16.44 -6.94 -1.62
C GLY A 105 -16.65 -6.74 -0.12
N GLU A 106 -16.21 -7.69 0.71
CA GLU A 106 -16.21 -7.59 2.16
C GLU A 106 -14.78 -7.52 2.73
N ALA A 107 -14.65 -6.92 3.92
CA ALA A 107 -13.39 -6.77 4.64
C ALA A 107 -13.50 -7.40 6.03
N PHE A 108 -12.61 -8.36 6.32
CA PHE A 108 -12.58 -9.10 7.58
C PHE A 108 -11.29 -8.81 8.34
N GLU A 109 -11.38 -8.73 9.66
CA GLU A 109 -10.21 -8.81 10.53
C GLU A 109 -9.53 -10.17 10.36
N TRP A 110 -8.22 -10.14 10.14
CA TRP A 110 -7.44 -11.33 9.85
C TRP A 110 -6.19 -11.38 10.73
N LYS A 111 -6.13 -12.38 11.61
CA LYS A 111 -5.05 -12.56 12.59
C LYS A 111 -4.46 -13.99 12.51
N PRO A 112 -3.79 -14.34 11.41
CA PRO A 112 -3.31 -15.71 11.18
C PRO A 112 -2.26 -16.16 12.21
N TRP A 113 -1.55 -15.23 12.84
CA TRP A 113 -0.58 -15.51 13.91
C TRP A 113 -1.20 -16.09 15.19
N LEU A 114 -2.50 -15.88 15.43
CA LEU A 114 -3.17 -16.47 16.60
C LEU A 114 -3.33 -18.00 16.48
N LEU A 115 -3.17 -18.55 15.27
CA LEU A 115 -3.17 -20.00 15.05
C LEU A 115 -1.90 -20.67 15.59
N ASN A 116 -0.82 -19.90 15.78
CA ASN A 116 0.40 -20.40 16.41
C ASN A 116 0.25 -20.52 17.94
N GLY A 117 -0.76 -19.86 18.52
CA GLY A 117 -1.06 -19.84 19.95
C GLY A 117 -1.43 -18.44 20.46
N PRO A 118 -1.53 -18.26 21.79
CA PRO A 118 -1.90 -16.98 22.41
C PRO A 118 -0.98 -15.83 21.99
N GLU A 119 -1.55 -14.62 21.84
CA GLU A 119 -0.86 -13.41 21.40
C GLU A 119 0.24 -12.96 22.39
N ASP A 120 0.11 -13.33 23.67
CA ASP A 120 1.02 -12.94 24.74
C ASP A 120 2.42 -13.58 24.62
N ASP A 121 2.57 -14.67 23.86
CA ASP A 121 3.88 -15.29 23.61
C ASP A 121 4.51 -14.70 22.32
N PRO A 122 5.64 -13.98 22.40
CA PRO A 122 6.38 -13.47 21.25
C PRO A 122 6.74 -14.53 20.20
N LYS A 123 6.80 -15.81 20.55
CA LYS A 123 7.05 -16.87 19.57
C LYS A 123 5.88 -17.06 18.60
N ASN A 124 4.65 -16.85 19.05
CA ASN A 124 3.44 -17.05 18.26
C ASN A 124 3.24 -15.92 17.24
N LEU A 125 3.76 -14.72 17.54
CA LEU A 125 3.77 -13.55 16.65
C LEU A 125 4.88 -13.60 15.59
N ARG A 126 5.46 -14.78 15.34
CA ARG A 126 6.40 -14.99 14.25
C ARG A 126 5.69 -15.66 13.09
N ILE A 127 5.76 -15.02 11.93
CA ILE A 127 5.19 -15.52 10.66
C ILE A 127 6.29 -15.75 9.62
N VAL A 128 7.53 -15.41 9.95
CA VAL A 128 8.70 -15.65 9.12
C VAL A 128 9.45 -16.87 9.62
N ASN A 129 9.70 -17.83 8.73
CA ASN A 129 10.46 -19.03 9.05
C ASN A 129 11.98 -18.80 9.08
N SER A 130 12.74 -19.83 9.43
CA SER A 130 14.22 -19.76 9.50
C SER A 130 14.90 -19.42 8.17
N LYS A 131 14.20 -19.58 7.05
CA LYS A 131 14.67 -19.25 5.69
C LYS A 131 14.30 -17.83 5.27
N GLY A 132 13.67 -17.03 6.14
CA GLY A 132 13.24 -15.68 5.83
C GLY A 132 11.99 -15.60 4.96
N GLN A 133 11.22 -16.70 4.85
CA GLN A 133 9.99 -16.77 4.07
C GLN A 133 8.78 -16.59 4.97
N ILE A 134 7.72 -15.96 4.45
CA ILE A 134 6.44 -15.87 5.14
C ILE A 134 5.77 -17.25 5.08
N GLU A 135 5.51 -17.81 6.24
CA GLU A 135 4.91 -19.13 6.41
C GLU A 135 3.68 -18.96 7.31
N LEU A 136 2.52 -19.16 6.70
CA LEU A 136 1.23 -19.08 7.37
C LEU A 136 0.55 -20.45 7.29
N PRO A 137 -0.09 -20.89 8.38
CA PRO A 137 -0.84 -22.14 8.41
C PRO A 137 -1.98 -22.11 7.39
N ALA A 138 -2.35 -23.29 6.86
CA ALA A 138 -3.45 -23.43 5.90
C ALA A 138 -4.77 -22.87 6.43
N GLU A 139 -4.99 -23.05 7.74
CA GLU A 139 -6.18 -22.65 8.47
C GLU A 139 -6.43 -21.14 8.38
N ALA A 140 -5.37 -20.34 8.19
CA ALA A 140 -5.45 -18.89 8.01
C ALA A 140 -6.26 -18.48 6.77
N PHE A 141 -6.41 -19.38 5.80
CA PHE A 141 -7.11 -19.15 4.54
C PHE A 141 -8.40 -19.98 4.41
N SER A 142 -8.86 -20.62 5.49
CA SER A 142 -10.04 -21.51 5.45
C SER A 142 -11.29 -20.82 4.91
N LEU A 143 -11.47 -19.52 5.16
CA LEU A 143 -12.60 -18.75 4.63
C LEU A 143 -12.69 -18.85 3.10
N LEU A 144 -11.56 -18.87 2.39
CA LEU A 144 -11.49 -18.96 0.92
C LEU A 144 -12.04 -20.29 0.38
N SER A 145 -12.10 -21.33 1.22
CA SER A 145 -12.71 -22.60 0.85
C SER A 145 -14.24 -22.56 0.87
N LEU A 146 -14.83 -21.63 1.63
CA LEU A 146 -16.26 -21.50 1.87
C LEU A 146 -16.94 -20.46 0.96
N VAL A 147 -16.16 -19.53 0.40
CA VAL A 147 -16.70 -18.44 -0.44
C VAL A 147 -16.90 -18.91 -1.88
N TRP A 148 -18.04 -18.51 -2.46
CA TRP A 148 -18.36 -18.66 -3.88
C TRP A 148 -19.00 -17.36 -4.41
N PRO A 149 -18.62 -16.85 -5.60
CA PRO A 149 -17.54 -17.35 -6.45
C PRO A 149 -16.17 -17.20 -5.76
N ARG A 150 -15.23 -18.10 -6.06
CA ARG A 150 -13.89 -18.00 -5.52
C ARG A 150 -13.08 -16.99 -6.36
N PRO A 151 -12.26 -16.13 -5.75
CA PRO A 151 -11.37 -15.26 -6.52
C PRO A 151 -10.46 -16.05 -7.45
N ASP A 152 -10.15 -15.49 -8.61
CA ASP A 152 -9.18 -16.04 -9.56
C ASP A 152 -7.74 -15.58 -9.22
N LEU A 153 -7.63 -14.37 -8.67
CA LEU A 153 -6.38 -13.73 -8.29
C LEU A 153 -6.40 -13.34 -6.80
N PHE A 154 -5.34 -13.69 -6.08
CA PHE A 154 -5.21 -13.44 -4.65
C PHE A 154 -3.90 -12.71 -4.33
N VAL A 155 -4.03 -11.48 -3.87
CA VAL A 155 -2.90 -10.59 -3.55
C VAL A 155 -2.53 -10.73 -2.07
N ILE A 156 -1.25 -11.00 -1.78
CA ILE A 156 -0.75 -11.08 -0.41
C ILE A 156 0.18 -9.91 -0.11
N GLY A 157 -0.22 -9.08 0.84
CA GLY A 157 0.57 -8.01 1.42
C GLY A 157 1.36 -8.50 2.63
N VAL A 158 2.69 -8.60 2.52
CA VAL A 158 3.55 -9.22 3.55
C VAL A 158 4.16 -8.26 4.57
N GLY A 159 3.55 -7.09 4.75
CA GLY A 159 4.01 -6.02 5.63
C GLY A 159 4.93 -5.03 4.92
N ARG A 160 5.85 -4.40 5.67
CA ARG A 160 6.71 -3.32 5.15
C ARG A 160 7.76 -3.75 4.13
N LEU A 161 8.28 -4.97 4.26
CA LEU A 161 9.35 -5.48 3.41
C LEU A 161 8.82 -6.65 2.60
N ASN A 162 9.04 -6.61 1.29
CA ASN A 162 8.66 -7.74 0.44
C ASN A 162 9.50 -8.97 0.80
N ARG A 163 8.82 -10.08 1.08
CA ARG A 163 9.40 -11.37 1.44
C ARG A 163 8.68 -12.47 0.66
N PRO A 164 9.40 -13.50 0.19
CA PRO A 164 8.77 -14.62 -0.49
C PRO A 164 7.87 -15.40 0.47
N LEU A 165 6.76 -15.90 -0.03
CA LEU A 165 5.96 -16.93 0.65
C LEU A 165 6.73 -18.26 0.69
N SER A 166 6.50 -19.04 1.74
CA SER A 166 6.93 -20.43 1.79
C SER A 166 6.26 -21.22 0.64
N PRO A 167 6.95 -22.23 0.08
CA PRO A 167 6.34 -23.08 -0.95
C PRO A 167 5.06 -23.77 -0.48
N GLU A 168 4.95 -24.08 0.81
CA GLU A 168 3.79 -24.74 1.41
C GLU A 168 2.57 -23.82 1.42
N THR A 169 2.70 -22.61 1.97
CA THR A 169 1.62 -21.62 1.98
C THR A 169 1.18 -21.27 0.55
N ARG A 170 2.13 -21.09 -0.39
CA ARG A 170 1.81 -20.85 -1.80
C ARG A 170 1.05 -22.01 -2.43
N ARG A 171 1.46 -23.26 -2.17
CA ARG A 171 0.79 -24.47 -2.69
C ARG A 171 -0.62 -24.59 -2.15
N HIS A 172 -0.83 -24.29 -0.87
CA HIS A 172 -2.16 -24.35 -0.26
C HIS A 172 -3.14 -23.41 -0.98
N ILE A 173 -2.75 -22.14 -1.16
CA ILE A 173 -3.61 -21.16 -1.85
C ILE A 173 -3.79 -21.53 -3.33
N SER A 174 -2.74 -22.00 -4.00
CA SER A 174 -2.82 -22.44 -5.40
C SER A 174 -3.72 -23.67 -5.57
N ALA A 175 -3.77 -24.57 -4.59
CA ALA A 175 -4.64 -25.75 -4.61
C ALA A 175 -6.13 -25.38 -4.51
N LEU A 176 -6.44 -24.20 -3.98
CA LEU A 176 -7.81 -23.64 -4.02
C LEU A 176 -8.16 -23.08 -5.42
N GLY A 177 -7.23 -23.06 -6.38
CA GLY A 177 -7.45 -22.59 -7.76
C GLY A 177 -7.10 -21.13 -8.00
N MET A 178 -6.55 -20.44 -7.00
CA MET A 178 -6.18 -19.03 -7.07
C MET A 178 -4.75 -18.82 -7.59
N ARG A 179 -4.54 -17.78 -8.41
CA ARG A 179 -3.21 -17.24 -8.70
C ARG A 179 -2.75 -16.36 -7.55
N VAL A 180 -1.49 -16.50 -7.13
CA VAL A 180 -0.96 -15.79 -5.96
C VAL A 180 0.08 -14.76 -6.35
N GLU A 181 -0.20 -13.50 -6.01
CA GLU A 181 0.75 -12.39 -6.11
C GLU A 181 1.21 -11.95 -4.72
N VAL A 182 2.52 -11.69 -4.59
CA VAL A 182 3.14 -11.38 -3.29
C VAL A 182 3.86 -10.05 -3.40
N LEU A 183 3.43 -9.09 -2.59
CA LEU A 183 3.94 -7.72 -2.58
C LEU A 183 4.11 -7.25 -1.13
N ASP A 184 4.90 -6.21 -0.91
CA ASP A 184 4.81 -5.44 0.32
C ASP A 184 3.42 -4.79 0.42
N THR A 185 2.91 -4.62 1.63
CA THR A 185 1.50 -4.27 1.88
C THR A 185 1.08 -2.98 1.20
N ARG A 186 1.95 -1.97 1.14
CA ARG A 186 1.60 -0.70 0.48
C ARG A 186 1.31 -0.90 -1.00
N ASN A 187 2.15 -1.67 -1.69
CA ASN A 187 1.96 -1.95 -3.11
C ASN A 187 0.81 -2.96 -3.33
N ALA A 188 0.65 -3.94 -2.42
CA ALA A 188 -0.48 -4.86 -2.44
C ALA A 188 -1.83 -4.12 -2.38
N CYS A 189 -1.96 -3.10 -1.51
CA CYS A 189 -3.18 -2.30 -1.42
C CYS A 189 -3.50 -1.58 -2.73
N SER A 190 -2.52 -0.90 -3.32
CA SER A 190 -2.71 -0.23 -4.62
C SER A 190 -3.06 -1.21 -5.73
N HIS A 191 -2.40 -2.38 -5.73
CA HIS A 191 -2.63 -3.43 -6.72
C HIS A 191 -4.04 -4.01 -6.62
N TYR A 192 -4.50 -4.30 -5.39
CA TYR A 192 -5.87 -4.73 -5.13
C TYR A 192 -6.89 -3.70 -5.63
N ASN A 193 -6.77 -2.42 -5.24
CA ASN A 193 -7.72 -1.38 -5.62
C ASN A 193 -7.87 -1.23 -7.14
N LEU A 194 -6.76 -1.32 -7.87
CA LEU A 194 -6.76 -1.26 -9.33
C LEU A 194 -7.49 -2.46 -9.93
N LEU A 195 -7.10 -3.67 -9.51
CA LEU A 195 -7.67 -4.89 -10.03
C LEU A 195 -9.16 -5.04 -9.72
N THR A 196 -9.60 -4.66 -8.52
CA THR A 196 -11.03 -4.73 -8.16
C THR A 196 -11.87 -3.71 -8.92
N THR A 197 -11.28 -2.60 -9.36
CA THR A 197 -11.95 -1.61 -10.22
C THR A 197 -12.03 -2.12 -11.66
N GLU A 198 -11.01 -2.82 -12.15
CA GLU A 198 -10.94 -3.37 -13.51
C GLU A 198 -11.76 -4.64 -13.71
N ARG A 199 -11.70 -5.57 -12.75
CA ARG A 199 -12.24 -6.94 -12.86
C ARG A 199 -13.43 -7.21 -11.94
N GLY A 200 -13.69 -6.31 -10.99
CA GLY A 200 -14.68 -6.51 -9.94
C GLY A 200 -14.11 -7.23 -8.71
N VAL A 201 -14.87 -7.15 -7.62
CA VAL A 201 -14.49 -7.67 -6.30
C VAL A 201 -14.63 -9.20 -6.16
N GLU A 202 -15.35 -9.83 -7.07
CA GLU A 202 -15.55 -11.30 -7.08
C GLU A 202 -14.32 -12.03 -7.64
N GLU A 203 -13.61 -11.41 -8.59
CA GLU A 203 -12.45 -12.04 -9.25
C GLU A 203 -11.15 -11.88 -8.46
N VAL A 204 -11.10 -10.93 -7.53
CA VAL A 204 -9.86 -10.49 -6.88
C VAL A 204 -10.04 -10.45 -5.36
N GLY A 205 -9.20 -11.20 -4.65
CA GLY A 205 -9.12 -11.16 -3.18
C GLY A 205 -7.76 -10.67 -2.70
N ALA A 206 -7.67 -10.28 -1.43
CA ALA A 206 -6.41 -9.92 -0.81
C ALA A 206 -6.30 -10.35 0.66
N ALA A 207 -5.09 -10.65 1.11
CA ALA A 207 -4.74 -10.82 2.51
C ALA A 207 -3.56 -9.92 2.86
N LEU A 208 -3.74 -9.01 3.81
CA LEU A 208 -2.83 -7.90 4.06
C LEU A 208 -2.36 -7.90 5.52
N ILE A 209 -1.05 -7.99 5.72
CA ILE A 209 -0.41 -7.82 7.03
C ILE A 209 -0.12 -6.32 7.24
N PRO A 210 -0.39 -5.74 8.43
CA PRO A 210 -0.14 -4.32 8.68
C PRO A 210 1.31 -3.92 8.43
N ILE A 211 1.54 -2.69 7.94
CA ILE A 211 2.89 -2.20 7.62
C ILE A 211 3.78 -2.08 8.88
N GLY A 212 3.17 -1.92 10.05
CA GLY A 212 3.87 -1.86 11.34
C GLY A 212 4.22 -3.25 11.90
N TRP A 213 4.00 -4.33 11.17
CA TRP A 213 4.31 -5.68 11.66
C TRP A 213 5.79 -5.89 11.95
N VAL A 214 6.08 -6.35 13.16
CA VAL A 214 7.41 -6.71 13.65
C VAL A 214 7.36 -8.12 14.24
N GLU A 215 8.23 -9.00 13.73
CA GLU A 215 8.32 -10.38 14.19
C GLU A 215 8.50 -10.46 15.72
N GLY A 216 7.60 -11.20 16.36
CA GLY A 216 7.60 -11.39 17.81
C GLY A 216 7.09 -10.21 18.64
N LYS A 217 6.60 -9.14 18.00
CA LYS A 217 5.94 -8.01 18.68
C LYS A 217 4.55 -7.70 18.14
N GLY A 218 4.22 -8.23 16.95
CA GLY A 218 2.98 -7.91 16.25
C GLY A 218 3.07 -6.55 15.55
N ALA A 219 1.91 -5.96 15.24
CA ALA A 219 1.87 -4.62 14.66
C ALA A 219 2.24 -3.56 15.70
N VAL A 220 3.17 -2.67 15.38
CA VAL A 220 3.58 -1.54 16.24
C VAL A 220 3.42 -0.22 15.48
N GLU A 221 3.39 0.89 16.22
CA GLU A 221 3.27 2.24 15.66
C GLU A 221 4.54 2.73 14.96
#